data_AF-A0A6B9F8V9-F1
#
_entry.id   AF-A0A6B9F8V9-F1
#
_cell.length_a   1.000
_cell.length_b   1.000
_cell.length_c   1.000
_cell.angle_alpha   90.00
_cell.angle_beta   90.00
_cell.angle_gamma   90.00
#
_symmetry.space_group_name_H-M   'P 1'
#
loop_
_entity.id
_entity.type
_entity.pdbx_description
1 polymer ?
#
loop_
_entity_poly.entity_id
_entity_poly.type
_entity_poly.pdbx_seq_one_letter_code
_entity_poly.pdbx_strand_id
1 'polypeptide(L)' 'MGTEIAMLGVEAQMVIGQRIAMLIVGGPKARREAQRMVTEKVLAAGSAAATIAMGGTPRKVVRGYRRKVQANRRRLGQG' A
#
# COMPACT_ATOMS: atom_id res chain seq x y z
N MET A 1 -12.64 -4.90 14.97
CA MET A 1 -12.20 -5.25 13.59
C MET A 1 -12.77 -4.27 12.54
N GLY A 2 -14.06 -3.92 12.58
CA GLY A 2 -14.68 -3.06 11.54
C GLY A 2 -14.08 -1.67 11.35
N THR A 3 -13.70 -0.97 12.42
CA THR A 3 -13.13 0.39 12.34
C THR A 3 -11.72 0.42 11.72
N GLU A 4 -10.89 -0.59 12.00
CA GLU A 4 -9.55 -0.70 11.41
C GLU A 4 -9.61 -0.95 9.89
N ILE A 5 -10.58 -1.74 9.45
CA ILE A 5 -10.83 -2.06 8.04
C ILE A 5 -11.43 -0.83 7.31
N ALA A 6 -12.37 -0.12 7.94
CA ALA A 6 -12.95 1.09 7.36
C ALA A 6 -11.88 2.18 7.14
N MET A 7 -11.03 2.42 8.15
CA MET A 7 -9.92 3.37 8.02
C MET A 7 -8.89 2.96 6.96
N LEU A 8 -8.58 1.66 6.88
CA LEU A 8 -7.73 1.13 5.81
C LEU A 8 -8.36 1.39 4.43
N GLY A 9 -9.68 1.22 4.29
CA GLY A 9 -10.41 1.50 3.07
C GLY A 9 -10.27 2.96 2.63
N VAL A 10 -10.48 3.91 3.55
CA VAL A 10 -10.32 5.35 3.27
C VAL A 10 -8.88 5.67 2.86
N GLU A 11 -7.89 5.21 3.62
CA GLU A 11 -6.48 5.43 3.33
C GLU A 11 -6.08 4.85 1.96
N ALA A 12 -6.63 3.69 1.60
CA ALA A 12 -6.40 3.05 0.31
C ALA A 12 -7.02 3.86 -0.85
N GLN A 13 -8.24 4.36 -0.71
CA GLN A 13 -8.89 5.19 -1.74
C GLN A 13 -8.11 6.48 -2.01
N MET A 14 -7.57 7.13 -0.97
CA MET A 14 -6.70 8.31 -1.15
C MET A 14 -5.44 7.98 -1.96
N VAL A 15 -4.75 6.88 -1.64
CA VAL A 15 -3.55 6.44 -2.36
C VAL A 15 -3.88 6.12 -3.83
N ILE A 16 -5.04 5.50 -4.09
CA ILE A 16 -5.50 5.21 -5.44
C ILE A 16 -5.73 6.50 -6.23
N GLY A 17 -6.44 7.48 -5.65
CA GLY A 17 -6.66 8.78 -6.28
C GLY A 17 -5.36 9.52 -6.61
N GLN A 18 -4.41 9.55 -5.67
CA GLN A 18 -3.09 10.18 -5.89
C GLN A 18 -2.31 9.50 -7.03
N ARG A 19 -2.37 8.17 -7.13
CA ARG A 19 -1.72 7.41 -8.21
C ARG A 19 -2.37 7.65 -9.55
N ILE A 20 -3.69 7.69 -9.62
CA ILE A 20 -4.41 8.02 -10.85
C ILE A 20 -3.99 9.41 -11.34
N ALA A 21 -3.98 10.41 -10.46
CA ALA A 21 -3.53 11.77 -10.81
C ALA A 21 -2.07 11.78 -11.33
N MET A 22 -1.16 11.10 -10.63
CA MET A 22 0.25 11.03 -11.04
C MET A 22 0.45 10.31 -12.39
N LEU A 23 -0.30 9.23 -12.63
CA LEU A 23 -0.22 8.46 -13.87
C LEU A 23 -0.82 9.23 -15.06
N ILE A 24 -1.90 9.99 -14.85
CA ILE A 24 -2.49 10.89 -15.87
C ILE A 24 -1.46 11.95 -16.29
N VAL A 25 -0.75 12.56 -15.33
CA VAL A 25 0.32 13.54 -15.61
C VAL A 25 1.50 12.87 -16.34
N GLY A 26 1.79 11.61 -16.02
CA GLY A 26 2.81 10.82 -16.70
C GLY A 26 4.25 11.26 -16.40
N GLY A 27 5.15 11.01 -17.34
CA GLY A 27 6.57 11.38 -17.23
C GLY A 27 7.43 10.47 -16.33
N PRO A 28 8.70 10.86 -16.07
CA PRO A 28 9.66 10.03 -15.34
C PRO A 28 9.25 9.72 -13.89
N LYS A 29 8.57 10.66 -13.21
CA LYS A 29 8.03 10.44 -11.85
C LYS A 29 6.96 9.34 -11.86
N ALA A 30 6.01 9.38 -12.80
CA ALA A 30 4.97 8.36 -12.93
C ALA A 30 5.53 6.97 -13.23
N ARG A 31 6.54 6.85 -14.11
CA ARG A 31 7.22 5.56 -14.38
C ARG A 31 7.90 4.98 -13.14
N ARG A 32 8.59 5.81 -12.36
CA ARG A 32 9.21 5.40 -11.09
C ARG A 32 8.17 4.97 -10.06
N GLU A 33 7.05 5.68 -9.96
CA GLU A 33 5.94 5.27 -9.10
C GLU A 33 5.37 3.93 -9.56
N ALA A 34 5.13 3.73 -10.85
CA ALA A 34 4.62 2.48 -11.39
C ALA A 34 5.53 1.28 -11.07
N GLN A 35 6.84 1.41 -11.25
CA GLN A 35 7.81 0.37 -10.86
C GLN A 35 7.77 0.11 -9.36
N ARG A 36 7.75 1.17 -8.54
CA ARG A 36 7.67 1.06 -7.08
C ARG A 36 6.40 0.35 -6.64
N MET A 37 5.25 0.62 -7.27
CA MET A 37 3.99 -0.07 -6.97
C MET A 37 4.10 -1.58 -7.13
N VAL A 38 4.80 -2.05 -8.17
CA VAL A 38 4.97 -3.50 -8.41
C VAL A 38 5.86 -4.10 -7.33
N THR A 39 7.00 -3.47 -7.03
CA THR A 39 7.90 -3.89 -5.96
C THR A 39 7.18 -3.97 -4.61
N GLU A 40 6.36 -2.97 -4.28
CA GLU A 40 5.56 -2.94 -3.05
C GLU A 40 4.59 -4.12 -2.97
N LYS A 41 3.90 -4.47 -4.07
CA LYS A 41 2.98 -5.62 -4.11
C LYS A 41 3.72 -6.94 -3.88
N VAL A 42 4.86 -7.14 -4.54
CA VAL A 42 5.68 -8.35 -4.40
C VAL A 42 6.20 -8.50 -2.96
N LEU A 43 6.75 -7.43 -2.38
CA LEU A 43 7.24 -7.42 -1.00
C LEU A 43 6.10 -7.64 0.01
N ALA A 44 4.92 -7.07 -0.23
CA ALA A 44 3.75 -7.26 0.63
C ALA A 44 3.27 -8.71 0.59
N ALA A 45 3.19 -9.32 -0.59
CA ALA A 45 2.83 -10.74 -0.76
C ALA A 45 3.83 -11.66 -0.04
N GLY A 46 5.15 -11.44 -0.24
CA GLY A 46 6.18 -12.20 0.46
C GLY A 46 6.13 -12.03 1.98
N SER A 47 5.92 -10.81 2.46
CA SER A 47 5.75 -10.54 3.91
C SER A 47 4.53 -11.27 4.49
N ALA A 48 3.42 -11.30 3.75
CA ALA A 48 2.19 -11.97 4.17
C ALA A 48 2.38 -13.50 4.19
N ALA A 49 2.96 -14.06 3.13
CA ALA A 49 3.29 -15.48 3.03
C ALA A 49 4.23 -15.92 4.17
N ALA A 50 5.29 -15.16 4.43
CA ALA A 50 6.21 -15.42 5.54
C ALA A 50 5.50 -15.34 6.90
N THR A 51 4.62 -14.34 7.09
CA THR A 51 3.83 -14.21 8.32
C THR A 51 2.93 -15.41 8.54
N ILE A 52 2.28 -15.93 7.49
CA ILE A 52 1.44 -17.13 7.56
C ILE A 52 2.29 -18.37 7.85
N ALA A 53 3.41 -18.55 7.14
CA ALA A 53 4.31 -19.70 7.31
C ALA A 53 4.90 -19.78 8.73
N MET A 54 5.12 -18.65 9.39
CA MET A 54 5.56 -18.56 10.78
C MET A 54 4.41 -18.68 11.81
N GLY A 55 3.21 -19.12 11.41
CA GLY A 55 2.05 -19.26 12.30
C GLY A 55 1.38 -17.95 12.70
N GLY A 56 1.61 -16.87 11.96
CA GLY A 56 1.02 -15.56 12.22
C GLY A 56 -0.47 -15.47 11.89
N THR A 57 -1.18 -14.61 12.63
CA THR A 57 -2.63 -14.46 12.45
C THR A 57 -2.97 -13.52 11.27
N PRO A 58 -4.16 -13.68 10.64
CA PRO A 58 -4.65 -12.75 9.62
C PRO A 58 -4.65 -11.29 10.08
N ARG A 59 -4.93 -11.04 11.37
CA ARG A 59 -4.88 -9.70 11.96
C ARG A 59 -3.47 -9.08 11.91
N LYS A 60 -2.42 -9.88 12.10
CA LYS A 60 -1.02 -9.42 12.00
C LYS A 60 -0.68 -9.01 10.56
N VAL A 61 -1.16 -9.77 9.58
CA VAL A 61 -1.03 -9.46 8.15
C VAL A 61 -1.72 -8.13 7.81
N VAL A 62 -2.99 -7.97 8.20
CA VAL A 62 -3.76 -6.73 7.96
C VAL A 62 -3.12 -5.51 8.60
N ARG A 63 -2.63 -5.64 9.84
CA ARG A 63 -1.91 -4.55 10.54
C ARG A 63 -0.62 -4.16 9.80
N GLY A 64 0.13 -5.15 9.29
CA GLY A 64 1.31 -4.91 8.47
C GLY A 64 0.98 -4.19 7.16
N TYR A 65 -0.13 -4.58 6.53
CA TYR A 65 -0.62 -3.95 5.30
C TYR A 65 -1.02 -2.48 5.53
N ARG A 66 -1.74 -2.19 6.62
CA ARG A 66 -2.14 -0.82 6.96
C ARG A 66 -0.96 0.13 7.14
N ARG A 67 0.11 -0.30 7.82
CA ARG A 67 1.34 0.52 7.97
C ARG A 67 1.95 0.88 6.61
N LYS A 68 1.97 -0.06 5.65
CA LYS A 68 2.47 0.17 4.29
C LYS A 68 1.59 1.19 3.55
N VAL A 69 0.26 1.08 3.64
CA VAL A 69 -0.68 2.04 3.02
C VAL A 69 -0.50 3.45 3.59
N GLN A 70 -0.34 3.59 4.91
CA GLN A 70 -0.12 4.89 5.54
C GLN A 70 1.21 5.53 5.10
N ALA A 71 2.28 4.75 5.01
CA ALA A 71 3.56 5.23 4.50
C ALA A 71 3.44 5.71 3.04
N ASN A 72 2.68 4.98 2.22
CA ASN A 72 2.42 5.36 0.83
C ASN A 72 1.65 6.67 0.72
N ARG A 73 0.57 6.84 1.51
CA ARG A 73 -0.22 8.08 1.53
C ARG A 73 0.64 9.29 1.88
N ARG A 74 1.50 9.17 2.90
CA ARG A 74 2.41 10.24 3.34
C ARG A 74 3.38 10.62 2.22
N ARG A 75 4.01 9.62 1.60
CA ARG A 75 4.99 9.84 0.52
C ARG A 75 4.35 10.48 -0.72
N LEU A 76 3.18 9.99 -1.15
CA LEU A 76 2.48 10.54 -2.31
C LEU A 76 1.95 11.95 -2.05
N GLY A 77 1.69 12.32 -0.79
CA GLY A 77 1.34 13.70 -0.42
C GLY A 77 2.53 14.67 -0.40
N GLN A 78 3.77 14.18 -0.56
CA GLN A 78 5.00 14.98 -0.52
C GLN A 78 5.68 15.11 -1.89
N GLY A 79 5.17 14.45 -2.94
CA GLY A 79 5.84 14.33 -4.25
C GLY A 79 5.16 15.11 -5.38
#